data_AF-A0AAV2MNN2-F1
#
_entry.id   AF-A0AAV2MNN2-F1
#
_cell.length_a   1.000
_cell.length_b   1.000
_cell.length_c   1.000
_cell.angle_alpha   90.00
_cell.angle_beta   90.00
_cell.angle_gamma   90.00
#
_symmetry.space_group_name_H-M   'P 1'
#
loop_
_entity.id
_entity.type
_entity.pdbx_description
1 polymer ?
#
loop_
_entity_poly.entity_id
_entity_poly.type
_entity_poly.pdbx_seq_one_letter_code
_entity_poly.pdbx_strand_id
1 'polypeptide(L)'
;MFGTLAEDGSRPSSERAKCSGIHKKMTQWLFLEEMAFVKDALETLQALSLFLQRRDATAVTANTEVDVAVRALGAMRQVDGTSAKRLHGEYEASETFKGVNVSQPSDRDKRKAEVFREGFYTSLAENIQRRLDDNGIISASAALNPSNWPPDEDERILYGDEKLLAIQKKLAVDIGESNAILLKEFHELKCHGITGKATVNEIYHDESLGVHINVVLVRMIMLGYAKSISLIERGNPSRSLENVCRWAFGQQKGDVEHAEHHDHAIFLTRQGFGPTGMQVERTVSAFVGMPQQLSFA
;
A
#
# COMPACT_ATOMS: atom_id res chain seq x y z
N MET A 1 16.06 5.01 -40.88
CA MET A 1 16.62 3.65 -40.87
C MET A 1 15.93 2.75 -41.89
N PHE A 2 14.65 2.36 -41.73
CA PHE A 2 13.98 1.47 -42.72
C PHE A 2 13.72 2.12 -44.08
N GLY A 3 13.45 3.43 -44.15
CA GLY A 3 13.35 4.15 -45.44
C GLY A 3 14.68 4.12 -46.21
N THR A 4 15.78 4.38 -45.51
CA THR A 4 17.15 4.31 -46.03
C THR A 4 17.52 2.91 -46.52
N LEU A 5 17.11 1.87 -45.79
CA LEU A 5 17.33 0.46 -46.16
C LEU A 5 16.45 0.01 -47.34
N ALA A 6 15.31 0.66 -47.58
CA ALA A 6 14.46 0.38 -48.73
C ALA A 6 15.03 0.93 -50.05
N GLU A 7 15.86 1.98 -49.96
CA GLU A 7 16.49 2.65 -51.10
C GLU A 7 17.89 2.11 -51.42
N ASP A 8 18.48 1.28 -50.53
CA ASP A 8 19.81 0.69 -50.68
C ASP A 8 19.89 -0.31 -51.83
N GLY A 9 20.37 0.16 -53.00
CA GLY A 9 20.50 -0.64 -54.22
C GLY A 9 21.41 -1.86 -54.12
N SER A 10 22.23 -1.98 -53.06
CA SER A 10 23.07 -3.17 -52.81
C SER A 10 22.27 -4.36 -52.27
N ARG A 11 21.04 -4.14 -51.80
CA ARG A 11 20.18 -5.16 -51.19
C ARG A 11 19.26 -5.87 -52.19
N PRO A 12 18.93 -7.15 -51.93
CA PRO A 12 17.92 -7.88 -52.70
C PRO A 12 16.60 -7.11 -52.80
N SER A 13 15.95 -7.18 -53.96
CA SER A 13 14.67 -6.50 -54.20
C SER A 13 13.58 -6.94 -53.21
N SER A 14 13.59 -8.20 -52.79
CA SER A 14 12.66 -8.75 -51.80
C SER A 14 12.85 -8.16 -50.41
N GLU A 15 14.09 -7.88 -49.99
CA GLU A 15 14.38 -7.23 -48.71
C GLU A 15 14.02 -5.74 -48.73
N ARG A 16 14.33 -5.05 -49.81
CA ARG A 16 13.92 -3.65 -50.01
C ARG A 16 12.41 -3.49 -49.99
N ALA A 17 11.67 -4.39 -50.63
CA ALA A 17 10.20 -4.40 -50.60
C ALA A 17 9.66 -4.59 -49.17
N LYS A 18 10.26 -5.50 -48.37
CA LYS A 18 9.89 -5.68 -46.95
C LYS A 18 10.17 -4.41 -46.14
N CYS A 19 11.36 -3.82 -46.28
CA CYS A 19 11.74 -2.59 -45.57
C CYS A 19 10.81 -1.42 -45.93
N SER A 20 10.47 -1.28 -47.21
CA SER A 20 9.51 -0.29 -47.70
C SER A 20 8.12 -0.49 -47.09
N GLY A 21 7.63 -1.73 -47.07
CA GLY A 21 6.34 -2.06 -46.45
C GLY A 21 6.29 -1.73 -44.95
N ILE A 22 7.34 -2.08 -44.21
CA ILE A 22 7.47 -1.76 -42.79
C ILE A 22 7.54 -0.24 -42.59
N HIS A 23 8.37 0.47 -43.36
CA HIS A 23 8.47 1.92 -43.31
C HIS A 23 7.10 2.57 -43.52
N LYS A 24 6.39 2.19 -44.58
CA LYS A 24 5.06 2.71 -44.90
C LYS A 24 4.08 2.49 -43.75
N LYS A 25 4.11 1.33 -43.08
CA LYS A 25 3.26 1.06 -41.92
C LYS A 25 3.65 1.91 -40.71
N MET A 26 4.95 2.05 -40.44
CA MET A 26 5.45 2.86 -39.31
C MET A 26 5.22 4.36 -39.47
N THR A 27 5.01 4.84 -40.71
CA THR A 27 4.66 6.24 -40.99
C THR A 27 3.16 6.48 -41.11
N GLN A 28 2.31 5.45 -40.92
CA GLN A 28 0.87 5.65 -40.91
C GLN A 28 0.42 6.32 -39.61
N TRP A 29 -0.35 7.40 -39.71
CA TRP A 29 -0.88 8.13 -38.56
C TRP A 29 -1.66 7.21 -37.62
N LEU A 30 -2.61 6.42 -38.15
CA LEU A 30 -3.41 5.50 -37.33
C LEU A 30 -2.55 4.51 -36.54
N PHE A 31 -1.49 3.99 -37.16
CA PHE A 31 -0.59 3.06 -36.49
C PHE A 31 0.18 3.76 -35.37
N LEU A 32 0.71 4.96 -35.62
CA LEU A 32 1.43 5.73 -34.59
C LEU A 32 0.51 6.13 -33.44
N GLU A 33 -0.74 6.47 -33.74
CA GLU A 33 -1.78 6.81 -32.77
C GLU A 33 -2.08 5.62 -31.84
N GLU A 34 -2.37 4.45 -32.42
CA GLU A 34 -2.59 3.21 -31.65
C GLU A 34 -1.36 2.85 -30.80
N MET A 35 -0.14 3.02 -31.33
CA MET A 35 1.09 2.78 -30.58
C MET A 35 1.31 3.78 -29.47
N ALA A 36 0.88 5.04 -29.63
CA ALA A 36 0.95 6.03 -28.57
C ALA A 36 0.04 5.64 -27.40
N PHE A 37 -1.20 5.20 -27.68
CA PHE A 37 -2.11 4.70 -26.65
C PHE A 37 -1.55 3.46 -25.92
N VAL A 38 -0.97 2.52 -26.68
CA VAL A 38 -0.32 1.34 -26.11
C VAL A 38 0.86 1.73 -25.23
N LYS A 39 1.67 2.71 -25.64
CA LYS A 39 2.80 3.19 -24.86
C LYS A 39 2.35 3.83 -23.55
N ASP A 40 1.32 4.67 -23.57
CA ASP A 40 0.77 5.31 -22.37
C ASP A 40 0.20 4.27 -21.38
N ALA A 41 -0.46 3.23 -21.90
CA ALA A 41 -0.88 2.09 -21.09
C ALA A 41 0.30 1.33 -20.49
N LEU A 42 1.36 1.08 -21.26
CA LEU A 42 2.56 0.39 -20.78
C LEU A 42 3.30 1.18 -19.70
N GLU A 43 3.37 2.50 -19.80
CA GLU A 43 3.96 3.36 -18.76
C GLU A 43 3.15 3.28 -17.46
N THR A 44 1.82 3.29 -17.56
CA THR A 44 0.92 3.12 -16.40
C THR A 44 1.11 1.74 -15.76
N LEU A 45 1.16 0.68 -16.57
CA LEU A 45 1.40 -0.69 -16.10
C LEU A 45 2.79 -0.88 -15.50
N GLN A 46 3.80 -0.22 -16.08
CA GLN A 46 5.17 -0.25 -15.56
C GLN A 46 5.23 0.40 -14.18
N ALA A 47 4.62 1.57 -14.01
CA ALA A 47 4.57 2.25 -12.71
C ALA A 47 3.90 1.37 -11.64
N LEU A 48 2.73 0.78 -11.97
CA LEU A 48 2.05 -0.16 -11.08
C LEU A 48 2.91 -1.39 -10.77
N SER A 49 3.54 -1.98 -11.78
CA SER A 49 4.38 -3.17 -11.62
C SER A 49 5.59 -2.91 -10.73
N LEU A 50 6.26 -1.77 -10.93
CA LEU A 50 7.39 -1.35 -10.09
C LEU A 50 6.94 -1.11 -8.65
N PHE A 51 5.76 -0.51 -8.44
CA PHE A 51 5.21 -0.31 -7.11
C PHE A 51 4.95 -1.64 -6.40
N LEU A 52 4.26 -2.58 -7.07
CA LEU A 52 3.92 -3.89 -6.50
C LEU A 52 5.15 -4.76 -6.18
N GLN A 53 6.29 -4.48 -6.79
CA GLN A 53 7.56 -5.17 -6.54
C GLN A 53 8.34 -4.58 -5.34
N ARG A 54 7.90 -3.46 -4.76
CA ARG A 54 8.58 -2.88 -3.60
C ARG A 54 8.39 -3.74 -2.36
N ARG A 55 9.42 -3.82 -1.52
CA ARG A 55 9.39 -4.59 -0.26
C ARG A 55 8.46 -4.00 0.80
N ASP A 56 8.18 -2.70 0.71
CA ASP A 56 7.30 -1.96 1.60
C ASP A 56 5.86 -1.84 1.06
N ALA A 57 5.55 -2.47 -0.09
CA ALA A 57 4.21 -2.50 -0.62
C ALA A 57 3.30 -3.36 0.28
N THR A 58 2.32 -2.72 0.91
CA THR A 58 1.25 -3.38 1.67
C THR A 58 0.01 -3.62 0.81
N ALA A 59 -0.90 -4.49 1.23
CA ALA A 59 -2.18 -4.66 0.54
C ALA A 59 -2.97 -3.34 0.41
N VAL A 60 -2.93 -2.49 1.45
CA VAL A 60 -3.61 -1.19 1.47
C VAL A 60 -3.02 -0.23 0.44
N THR A 61 -1.70 -0.08 0.43
CA THR A 61 -1.02 0.80 -0.52
C THR A 61 -1.12 0.24 -1.95
N ALA A 62 -1.08 -1.08 -2.12
CA ALA A 62 -1.31 -1.74 -3.39
C ALA A 62 -2.73 -1.48 -3.91
N ASN A 63 -3.76 -1.52 -3.06
CA ASN A 63 -5.13 -1.15 -3.45
C ASN A 63 -5.23 0.29 -3.94
N THR A 64 -4.60 1.23 -3.23
CA THR A 64 -4.54 2.63 -3.68
C THR A 64 -3.86 2.76 -5.05
N GLU A 65 -2.73 2.10 -5.26
CA GLU A 65 -1.99 2.18 -6.53
C GLU A 65 -2.70 1.48 -7.69
N VAL A 66 -3.38 0.36 -7.43
CA VAL A 66 -4.25 -0.29 -8.42
C VAL A 66 -5.38 0.64 -8.83
N ASP A 67 -6.03 1.30 -7.87
CA ASP A 67 -7.10 2.24 -8.14
C ASP A 67 -6.61 3.49 -8.90
N VAL A 68 -5.42 4.01 -8.56
CA VAL A 68 -4.76 5.09 -9.33
C VAL A 68 -4.52 4.65 -10.77
N ALA A 69 -3.95 3.46 -10.99
CA ALA A 69 -3.69 2.95 -12.33
C ALA A 69 -4.99 2.77 -13.13
N VAL A 70 -6.03 2.20 -12.54
CA VAL A 70 -7.32 2.02 -13.20
C VAL A 70 -7.97 3.36 -13.54
N ARG A 71 -7.95 4.33 -12.61
CA ARG A 71 -8.46 5.68 -12.87
C ARG A 71 -7.67 6.38 -13.98
N ALA A 72 -6.35 6.22 -14.04
CA ALA A 72 -5.53 6.76 -15.11
C ALA A 72 -5.92 6.17 -16.47
N LEU A 73 -6.07 4.85 -16.58
CA LEU A 73 -6.55 4.19 -17.80
C LEU A 73 -7.97 4.64 -18.17
N GLY A 74 -8.86 4.78 -17.18
CA GLY A 74 -10.22 5.28 -17.37
C GLY A 74 -10.24 6.71 -17.92
N ALA A 75 -9.40 7.60 -17.37
CA ALA A 75 -9.25 8.96 -17.88
C ALA A 75 -8.69 8.97 -19.31
N MET A 76 -7.76 8.06 -19.63
CA MET A 76 -7.18 7.94 -20.97
C MET A 76 -8.16 7.53 -22.06
N ARG A 77 -9.37 7.05 -21.72
CA ARG A 77 -10.47 6.87 -22.69
C ARG A 77 -10.91 8.17 -23.35
N GLN A 78 -10.77 9.30 -22.65
CA GLN A 78 -11.29 10.60 -23.09
C GLN A 78 -10.18 11.65 -23.22
N VAL A 79 -9.10 11.54 -22.43
CA VAL A 79 -8.03 12.54 -22.36
C VAL A 79 -6.70 11.92 -22.74
N ASP A 80 -5.93 12.57 -23.60
CA ASP A 80 -4.68 11.98 -24.09
C ASP A 80 -3.61 11.84 -23.00
N GLY A 81 -2.97 10.68 -23.02
CA GLY A 81 -1.76 10.41 -22.27
C GLY A 81 -0.56 11.19 -22.82
N THR A 82 0.58 11.07 -22.14
CA THR A 82 1.78 11.85 -22.46
C THR A 82 2.31 11.56 -23.86
N SER A 83 2.28 10.29 -24.29
CA SER A 83 2.77 9.86 -25.59
C SER A 83 1.83 10.30 -26.71
N ALA A 84 0.52 10.16 -26.52
CA ALA A 84 -0.47 10.64 -27.48
C ALA A 84 -0.39 12.17 -27.66
N LYS A 85 -0.35 12.93 -26.56
CA LYS A 85 -0.16 14.40 -26.60
C LYS A 85 1.10 14.80 -27.36
N ARG A 86 2.20 14.08 -27.13
CA ARG A 86 3.47 14.33 -27.81
C ARG A 86 3.35 14.07 -29.32
N LEU A 87 2.70 12.98 -29.72
CA LEU A 87 2.47 12.66 -31.13
C LEU A 87 1.64 13.77 -31.80
N HIS A 88 0.52 14.17 -31.19
CA HIS A 88 -0.34 15.23 -31.73
C HIS A 88 0.41 16.55 -31.84
N GLY A 89 1.15 16.96 -30.81
CA GLY A 89 1.89 18.22 -30.83
C GLY A 89 3.00 18.26 -31.90
N GLU A 90 3.77 17.18 -32.06
CA GLU A 90 4.79 17.11 -33.12
C GLU A 90 4.14 17.09 -34.54
N TYR A 91 3.04 16.34 -34.68
CA TYR A 91 2.31 16.21 -35.93
C TYR A 91 1.63 17.52 -36.35
N GLU A 92 0.96 18.23 -35.43
CA GLU A 92 0.32 19.52 -35.71
C GLU A 92 1.33 20.61 -36.10
N ALA A 93 2.55 20.56 -35.55
CA ALA A 93 3.58 21.54 -35.83
C ALA A 93 4.27 21.34 -37.18
N SER A 94 4.41 20.10 -37.65
CA SER A 94 5.34 19.79 -38.75
C SER A 94 4.92 18.64 -39.66
N GLU A 95 3.79 17.99 -39.42
CA GLU A 95 3.38 16.73 -40.07
C GLU A 95 4.43 15.61 -39.94
N THR A 96 5.32 15.75 -38.94
CA THR A 96 6.33 14.74 -38.61
C THR A 96 6.14 14.20 -37.20
N PHE A 97 6.71 13.03 -36.96
CA PHE A 97 6.93 12.52 -35.61
C PHE A 97 8.36 11.99 -35.52
N LYS A 98 9.11 12.48 -34.54
CA LYS A 98 10.55 12.21 -34.38
C LYS A 98 11.34 12.46 -35.67
N GLY A 99 10.99 13.51 -36.41
CA GLY A 99 11.65 13.91 -37.65
C GLY A 99 11.34 13.04 -38.87
N VAL A 100 10.31 12.18 -38.81
CA VAL A 100 9.84 11.37 -39.95
C VAL A 100 8.46 11.82 -40.36
N ASN A 101 8.24 12.04 -41.66
CA ASN A 101 6.93 12.42 -42.21
C ASN A 101 5.87 11.35 -41.90
N VAL A 102 4.72 11.79 -41.43
CA VAL A 102 3.58 10.95 -41.09
C VAL A 102 2.48 11.15 -42.13
N SER A 103 1.77 10.09 -42.49
CA SER A 103 0.66 10.18 -43.43
C SER A 103 -0.48 11.04 -42.87
N GLN A 104 -1.14 11.84 -43.69
CA GLN A 104 -2.33 12.58 -43.25
C GLN A 104 -3.49 11.62 -42.90
N PRO A 105 -4.15 11.78 -41.73
CA PRO A 105 -5.24 10.89 -41.32
C PRO A 105 -6.55 11.25 -42.04
N SER A 106 -7.27 10.21 -42.48
CA SER A 106 -8.66 10.37 -42.92
C SER A 106 -9.62 10.42 -41.73
N ASP A 107 -10.84 10.92 -41.93
CA ASP A 107 -11.89 10.87 -40.89
C ASP A 107 -12.20 9.44 -40.43
N ARG A 108 -12.03 8.46 -41.34
CA ARG A 108 -12.17 7.04 -41.00
C ARG A 108 -11.08 6.57 -40.05
N ASP A 109 -9.85 7.06 -40.22
CA ASP A 109 -8.73 6.70 -39.35
C ASP A 109 -8.93 7.28 -37.95
N LYS A 110 -9.35 8.55 -37.86
CA LYS A 110 -9.67 9.18 -36.57
C LYS A 110 -10.75 8.40 -35.80
N ARG A 111 -11.85 8.03 -36.47
CA ARG A 111 -12.91 7.19 -35.86
C ARG A 111 -12.41 5.82 -35.42
N LYS A 112 -11.53 5.18 -36.19
CA LYS A 112 -10.92 3.90 -35.80
C LYS A 112 -10.05 4.04 -34.55
N ALA A 113 -9.25 5.11 -34.50
CA ALA A 113 -8.41 5.40 -33.34
C ALA A 113 -9.25 5.62 -32.08
N GLU A 114 -10.35 6.37 -32.17
CA GLU A 114 -11.28 6.58 -31.04
C GLU A 114 -11.92 5.28 -30.55
N VAL A 115 -12.43 4.45 -31.46
CA VAL A 115 -13.01 3.14 -31.10
C VAL A 115 -11.97 2.22 -30.48
N PHE A 116 -10.75 2.18 -31.05
CA PHE A 116 -9.65 1.40 -30.50
C PHE A 116 -9.29 1.89 -29.10
N ARG A 117 -9.12 3.21 -28.91
CA ARG A 117 -8.79 3.86 -27.64
C ARG A 117 -9.78 3.49 -26.55
N GLU A 118 -11.07 3.68 -26.79
CA GLU A 118 -12.11 3.41 -25.80
C GLU A 118 -12.12 1.92 -25.43
N GLY A 119 -12.12 1.03 -26.43
CA GLY A 119 -12.16 -0.41 -26.20
C GLY A 119 -10.90 -0.94 -25.51
N PHE A 120 -9.72 -0.43 -25.90
CA PHE A 120 -8.42 -0.84 -25.38
C PHE A 120 -8.29 -0.49 -23.89
N TYR A 121 -8.51 0.78 -23.53
CA TYR A 121 -8.38 1.22 -22.14
C TYR A 121 -9.45 0.61 -21.23
N THR A 122 -10.69 0.46 -21.71
CA THR A 122 -11.75 -0.22 -20.95
C THR A 122 -11.37 -1.66 -20.65
N SER A 123 -11.00 -2.43 -21.69
CA SER A 123 -10.60 -3.83 -21.54
C SER A 123 -9.39 -3.97 -20.62
N LEU A 124 -8.42 -3.06 -20.69
CA LEU A 124 -7.23 -3.12 -19.86
C LEU A 124 -7.54 -2.83 -18.39
N ALA A 125 -8.32 -1.77 -18.11
CA ALA A 125 -8.75 -1.42 -16.75
C ALA A 125 -9.51 -2.57 -16.08
N GLU A 126 -10.47 -3.17 -16.78
CA GLU A 126 -11.23 -4.33 -16.29
C GLU A 126 -10.33 -5.55 -16.03
N ASN A 127 -9.35 -5.80 -16.91
CA ASN A 127 -8.42 -6.91 -16.73
C ASN A 127 -7.51 -6.71 -15.51
N ILE A 128 -7.05 -5.49 -15.23
CA ILE A 128 -6.25 -5.18 -14.05
C ILE A 128 -7.07 -5.42 -12.78
N GLN A 129 -8.28 -4.85 -12.72
CA GLN A 129 -9.18 -5.05 -11.57
C GLN A 129 -9.43 -6.54 -11.33
N ARG A 130 -9.82 -7.28 -12.37
CA ARG A 130 -10.14 -8.71 -12.26
C ARG A 130 -8.95 -9.55 -11.80
N ARG A 131 -7.74 -9.28 -12.32
CA ARG A 131 -6.55 -10.09 -12.01
C ARG A 131 -5.97 -9.80 -10.63
N LEU A 132 -5.94 -8.52 -10.24
CA LEU A 132 -5.33 -8.12 -8.97
C LEU A 132 -6.29 -8.30 -7.80
N ASP A 133 -7.59 -8.27 -8.06
CA ASP A 133 -8.63 -8.51 -7.05
C ASP A 133 -9.37 -9.85 -7.22
N ASP A 134 -8.77 -10.83 -7.90
CA ASP A 134 -9.37 -12.16 -8.12
C ASP A 134 -9.79 -12.83 -6.78
N ASN A 135 -8.98 -12.61 -5.75
CA ASN A 135 -9.25 -13.06 -4.40
C ASN A 135 -9.93 -12.00 -3.53
N GLY A 136 -10.37 -10.85 -4.03
CA GLY A 136 -11.07 -9.82 -3.23
C GLY A 136 -10.26 -9.23 -2.07
N ILE A 137 -8.98 -9.57 -1.93
CA ILE A 137 -8.12 -9.13 -0.82
C ILE A 137 -7.76 -7.66 -1.01
N ILE A 138 -7.49 -7.25 -2.25
CA ILE A 138 -7.09 -5.88 -2.58
C ILE A 138 -8.28 -4.94 -2.33
N SER A 139 -9.47 -5.25 -2.84
CA SER A 139 -10.67 -4.43 -2.59
C SER A 139 -11.12 -4.47 -1.13
N ALA A 140 -10.98 -5.60 -0.43
CA ALA A 140 -11.27 -5.67 0.99
C ALA A 140 -10.29 -4.84 1.82
N SER A 141 -9.02 -4.75 1.41
CA SER A 141 -8.00 -3.95 2.12
C SER A 141 -8.33 -2.45 2.14
N ALA A 142 -9.21 -1.98 1.26
CA ALA A 142 -9.74 -0.61 1.31
C ALA A 142 -10.36 -0.28 2.67
N ALA A 143 -10.93 -1.26 3.38
CA ALA A 143 -11.46 -1.09 4.73
C ALA A 143 -10.39 -0.73 5.76
N LEU A 144 -9.15 -1.18 5.54
CA LEU A 144 -8.02 -0.96 6.43
C LEU A 144 -7.41 0.43 6.27
N ASN A 145 -7.82 1.20 5.25
CA ASN A 145 -7.37 2.57 5.02
C ASN A 145 -8.26 3.56 5.79
N PRO A 146 -7.73 4.29 6.79
CA PRO A 146 -8.51 5.28 7.54
C PRO A 146 -9.13 6.38 6.70
N SER A 147 -8.49 6.74 5.57
CA SER A 147 -9.02 7.76 4.65
C SER A 147 -10.32 7.36 3.96
N ASN A 148 -10.67 6.06 3.99
CA ASN A 148 -11.91 5.54 3.42
C ASN A 148 -13.04 5.40 4.45
N TRP A 149 -12.77 5.72 5.72
CA TRP A 149 -13.75 5.56 6.78
C TRP A 149 -14.84 6.63 6.72
N PRO A 150 -16.11 6.27 6.99
CA PRO A 150 -17.19 7.25 7.11
C PRO A 150 -16.86 8.33 8.15
N PRO A 151 -17.29 9.58 7.93
CA PRO A 151 -17.14 10.64 8.92
C PRO A 151 -18.06 10.45 10.13
N ASP A 152 -19.20 9.77 9.92
CA ASP A 152 -20.14 9.41 10.98
C ASP A 152 -19.56 8.31 11.88
N GLU A 153 -19.67 8.50 13.20
CA GLU A 153 -19.04 7.61 14.18
C GLU A 153 -19.70 6.24 14.24
N ASP A 154 -21.02 6.18 14.16
CA ASP A 154 -21.79 4.94 14.21
C ASP A 154 -21.59 4.11 12.94
N GLU A 155 -21.58 4.76 11.77
CA GLU A 155 -21.25 4.11 10.50
C GLU A 155 -19.79 3.64 10.45
N ARG A 156 -18.84 4.45 10.93
CA ARG A 156 -17.42 4.11 11.00
C ARG A 156 -17.19 2.90 11.88
N ILE A 157 -17.85 2.82 13.02
CA ILE A 157 -17.74 1.70 13.96
C ILE A 157 -18.00 0.35 13.28
N LEU A 158 -18.99 0.29 12.39
CA LEU A 158 -19.38 -0.92 11.66
C LEU A 158 -18.68 -1.07 10.31
N TYR A 159 -17.98 -0.03 9.83
CA TYR A 159 -17.36 -0.01 8.52
C TYR A 159 -16.27 -1.07 8.37
N GLY A 160 -16.37 -1.91 7.34
CA GLY A 160 -15.30 -2.81 6.91
C GLY A 160 -15.25 -4.17 7.63
N ASP A 161 -16.16 -4.45 8.56
CA ASP A 161 -16.16 -5.70 9.34
C ASP A 161 -16.34 -6.94 8.43
N GLU A 162 -17.26 -6.88 7.47
CA GLU A 162 -17.44 -7.95 6.47
C GLU A 162 -16.20 -8.15 5.58
N LYS A 163 -15.54 -7.06 5.20
CA LYS A 163 -14.33 -7.07 4.39
C LYS A 163 -13.16 -7.69 5.16
N LEU A 164 -13.05 -7.40 6.46
CA LEU A 164 -12.04 -7.97 7.34
C LEU A 164 -12.20 -9.49 7.46
N LEU A 165 -13.43 -9.96 7.68
CA LEU A 165 -13.76 -11.38 7.74
C LEU A 165 -13.46 -12.10 6.40
N ALA A 166 -13.71 -11.43 5.28
CA ALA A 166 -13.39 -11.96 3.95
C ALA A 166 -11.88 -12.11 3.74
N ILE A 167 -11.06 -11.13 4.15
CA ILE A 167 -9.59 -11.22 4.10
C ILE A 167 -9.11 -12.40 4.94
N GLN A 168 -9.59 -12.51 6.17
CA GLN A 168 -9.21 -13.57 7.09
C GLN A 168 -9.51 -14.97 6.52
N LYS A 169 -10.75 -15.16 6.03
CA LYS A 169 -11.18 -16.44 5.45
C LYS A 169 -10.32 -16.85 4.26
N LYS A 170 -9.85 -15.88 3.46
CA LYS A 170 -9.08 -16.14 2.24
C LYS A 170 -7.59 -16.31 2.46
N LEU A 171 -7.03 -15.66 3.47
CA LEU A 171 -5.63 -15.85 3.84
C LEU A 171 -5.38 -17.17 4.59
N ALA A 172 -6.42 -17.97 4.85
CA ALA A 172 -6.34 -19.25 5.55
C ALA A 172 -5.53 -19.16 6.85
N VAL A 173 -5.54 -17.99 7.50
CA VAL A 173 -4.90 -17.83 8.79
C VAL A 173 -5.81 -18.56 9.77
N ASP A 174 -5.37 -19.73 10.22
CA ASP A 174 -6.04 -20.49 11.27
C ASP A 174 -5.81 -19.79 12.60
N ILE A 175 -6.61 -18.75 12.83
CA ILE A 175 -6.67 -18.04 14.10
C ILE A 175 -7.91 -18.59 14.82
N GLY A 176 -7.78 -19.78 15.42
CA GLY A 176 -8.84 -20.37 16.24
C GLY A 176 -9.42 -19.36 17.25
N GLU A 177 -10.73 -19.42 17.53
CA GLU A 177 -11.52 -18.55 18.44
C GLU A 177 -11.25 -17.00 18.38
N SER A 178 -10.56 -16.50 17.35
CA SER A 178 -9.95 -15.15 17.35
C SER A 178 -10.66 -14.09 16.49
N ASN A 179 -11.79 -14.42 15.85
CA ASN A 179 -12.56 -13.46 15.04
C ASN A 179 -13.06 -12.29 15.89
N ALA A 180 -13.50 -12.57 17.13
CA ALA A 180 -13.98 -11.56 18.05
C ALA A 180 -12.86 -10.61 18.52
N ILE A 181 -11.61 -11.09 18.59
CA ILE A 181 -10.46 -10.27 19.01
C ILE A 181 -10.03 -9.34 17.88
N LEU A 182 -9.89 -9.85 16.66
CA LEU A 182 -9.53 -9.04 15.49
C LEU A 182 -10.57 -7.96 15.17
N LEU A 183 -11.86 -8.31 15.19
CA LEU A 183 -12.93 -7.33 14.98
C LEU A 183 -12.94 -6.28 16.10
N LYS A 184 -12.65 -6.69 17.33
CA LYS A 184 -12.57 -5.79 18.48
C LYS A 184 -11.36 -4.85 18.39
N GLU A 185 -10.19 -5.34 17.99
CA GLU A 185 -9.00 -4.51 17.76
C GLU A 185 -9.22 -3.54 16.59
N PHE A 186 -9.86 -3.99 15.51
CA PHE A 186 -10.21 -3.13 14.38
C PHE A 186 -11.24 -2.05 14.77
N HIS A 187 -12.22 -2.41 15.59
CA HIS A 187 -13.18 -1.47 16.16
C HIS A 187 -12.50 -0.47 17.12
N GLU A 188 -11.60 -0.93 17.99
CA GLU A 188 -10.79 -0.06 18.85
C GLU A 188 -9.93 0.91 18.02
N LEU A 189 -9.31 0.45 16.93
CA LEU A 189 -8.57 1.30 15.99
C LEU A 189 -9.47 2.35 15.32
N LYS A 190 -10.73 2.02 15.01
CA LYS A 190 -11.70 2.96 14.40
C LYS A 190 -12.21 4.00 15.41
N CYS A 191 -12.39 3.60 16.68
CA CYS A 191 -12.82 4.49 17.76
C CYS A 191 -11.69 5.43 18.23
N HIS A 192 -10.44 4.95 18.29
CA HIS A 192 -9.29 5.75 18.73
C HIS A 192 -8.47 6.36 17.58
N GLY A 193 -8.67 5.91 16.34
CA GLY A 193 -7.85 6.27 15.18
C GLY A 193 -7.97 7.71 14.73
N ILE A 194 -9.04 8.42 15.12
CA ILE A 194 -9.18 9.87 14.89
C ILE A 194 -8.79 10.68 16.13
N THR A 195 -8.72 10.06 17.31
CA THR A 195 -8.51 10.77 18.59
C THR A 195 -7.16 10.51 19.25
N GLY A 196 -6.37 9.53 18.80
CA GLY A 196 -5.16 9.07 19.51
C GLY A 196 -3.92 8.78 18.66
N LYS A 197 -3.96 8.96 17.34
CA LYS A 197 -2.82 8.64 16.45
C LYS A 197 -1.96 9.82 16.01
N ALA A 198 -1.94 10.89 16.80
CA ALA A 198 -0.95 11.95 16.68
C ALA A 198 -0.14 12.19 17.97
N THR A 199 -0.39 11.47 19.08
CA THR A 199 0.17 11.93 20.37
C THR A 199 1.40 11.14 20.80
N VAL A 200 1.38 9.80 20.86
CA VAL A 200 2.46 9.09 21.60
C VAL A 200 3.80 9.09 20.85
N ASN A 201 3.82 8.84 19.54
CA ASN A 201 5.07 8.83 18.78
C ASN A 201 5.62 10.24 18.50
N GLU A 202 4.74 11.24 18.34
CA GLU A 202 5.16 12.63 18.17
C GLU A 202 5.65 13.23 19.48
N ILE A 203 5.08 12.86 20.64
CA ILE A 203 5.59 13.29 21.95
C ILE A 203 7.06 12.87 22.11
N TYR A 204 7.44 11.62 21.79
CA TYR A 204 8.83 11.16 21.94
C TYR A 204 9.83 11.76 20.94
N HIS A 205 9.33 12.37 19.86
CA HIS A 205 10.11 13.09 18.87
C HIS A 205 10.02 14.61 18.99
N ASP A 206 9.30 15.13 19.99
CA ASP A 206 9.14 16.56 20.23
C ASP A 206 10.45 17.15 20.79
N GLU A 207 10.91 18.25 20.19
CA GLU A 207 12.17 18.90 20.56
C GLU A 207 12.20 19.39 22.02
N SER A 208 11.04 19.59 22.65
CA SER A 208 10.95 20.00 24.07
C SER A 208 11.40 18.92 25.05
N LEU A 209 11.50 17.64 24.63
CA LEU A 209 12.03 16.57 25.48
C LEU A 209 13.55 16.63 25.64
N GLY A 210 14.27 17.38 24.80
CA GLY A 210 15.72 17.56 24.87
C GLY A 210 16.56 16.30 24.64
N VAL A 211 15.92 15.15 24.34
CA VAL A 211 16.56 13.85 24.10
C VAL A 211 15.78 13.11 23.03
N HIS A 212 16.49 12.52 22.06
CA HIS A 212 15.86 11.71 21.02
C HIS A 212 15.56 10.30 21.54
N ILE A 213 14.28 9.99 21.77
CA ILE A 213 13.82 8.67 22.19
C ILE A 213 13.25 7.94 20.97
N ASN A 214 13.80 6.77 20.65
CA ASN A 214 13.30 5.91 19.57
C ASN A 214 12.74 4.62 20.14
N VAL A 215 11.47 4.32 19.88
CA VAL A 215 10.80 3.11 20.40
C VAL A 215 10.69 2.09 19.27
N VAL A 216 11.39 0.96 19.43
CA VAL A 216 11.40 -0.13 18.43
C VAL A 216 10.73 -1.37 19.01
N LEU A 217 9.74 -1.91 18.30
CA LEU A 217 9.07 -3.15 18.69
C LEU A 217 9.92 -4.36 18.28
N VAL A 218 10.51 -5.04 19.27
CA VAL A 218 11.36 -6.22 19.04
C VAL A 218 10.57 -7.53 19.11
N ARG A 219 9.55 -7.62 19.96
CA ARG A 219 8.78 -8.86 20.17
C ARG A 219 7.38 -8.61 20.74
N MET A 220 6.41 -9.42 20.33
CA MET A 220 5.06 -9.44 20.88
C MET A 220 4.73 -10.84 21.42
N ILE A 221 4.21 -10.93 22.65
CA ILE A 221 3.85 -12.20 23.30
C ILE A 221 2.38 -12.16 23.70
N MET A 222 1.57 -12.96 23.03
CA MET A 222 0.14 -13.11 23.31
C MET A 222 -0.07 -14.12 24.43
N LEU A 223 -0.76 -13.71 25.50
CA LEU A 223 -1.07 -14.58 26.62
C LEU A 223 -2.49 -15.15 26.49
N GLY A 224 -2.60 -16.47 26.68
CA GLY A 224 -3.90 -17.13 26.82
C GLY A 224 -4.66 -16.65 28.06
N TYR A 225 -5.98 -16.79 28.03
CA TYR A 225 -6.90 -16.26 29.06
C TYR A 225 -6.54 -16.68 30.50
N ALA A 226 -6.23 -17.95 30.72
CA ALA A 226 -5.85 -18.46 32.04
C ALA A 226 -4.56 -17.79 32.58
N LYS A 227 -3.58 -17.55 31.70
CA LYS A 227 -2.33 -16.90 32.08
C LYS A 227 -2.54 -15.41 32.32
N SER A 228 -3.32 -14.73 31.46
CA SER A 228 -3.69 -13.32 31.62
C SER A 228 -4.38 -13.06 32.97
N ILE A 229 -5.33 -13.90 33.39
CA ILE A 229 -5.99 -13.77 34.70
C ILE A 229 -5.01 -14.01 35.85
N SER A 230 -4.10 -14.99 35.73
CA SER A 230 -3.15 -15.26 36.81
C SER A 230 -2.17 -14.10 37.07
N LEU A 231 -1.96 -13.22 36.08
CA LEU A 231 -1.08 -12.07 36.21
C LEU A 231 -1.79 -10.86 36.82
N ILE A 232 -3.11 -10.78 36.73
CA ILE A 232 -3.88 -9.62 37.19
C ILE A 232 -4.71 -9.96 38.43
N GLU A 233 -4.36 -9.32 39.53
CA GLU A 233 -5.11 -9.40 40.78
C GLU A 233 -6.09 -8.24 40.88
N ARG A 234 -7.38 -8.54 40.71
CA ARG A 234 -8.45 -7.53 40.75
C ARG A 234 -8.44 -6.80 42.09
N GLY A 235 -8.42 -5.47 42.03
CA GLY A 235 -8.41 -4.60 43.22
C GLY A 235 -7.05 -4.46 43.89
N ASN A 236 -5.99 -5.06 43.34
CA ASN A 236 -4.62 -4.95 43.87
C ASN A 236 -3.62 -4.58 42.74
N PRO A 237 -3.48 -3.29 42.41
CA PRO A 237 -2.59 -2.82 41.34
C PRO A 237 -1.13 -3.20 41.60
N SER A 238 -0.68 -3.08 42.84
CA SER A 238 0.70 -3.35 43.23
C SER A 238 1.09 -4.80 42.98
N ARG A 239 0.22 -5.74 43.36
CA ARG A 239 0.45 -7.16 43.16
C ARG A 239 0.30 -7.58 41.70
N SER A 240 -0.62 -6.95 40.97
CA SER A 240 -0.73 -7.12 39.51
C SER A 240 0.56 -6.69 38.80
N LEU A 241 1.13 -5.55 39.19
CA LEU A 241 2.40 -5.08 38.65
C LEU A 241 3.55 -6.03 38.97
N GLU A 242 3.69 -6.47 40.22
CA GLU A 242 4.74 -7.42 40.60
C GLU A 242 4.69 -8.72 39.78
N ASN A 243 3.49 -9.26 39.57
CA ASN A 243 3.28 -10.46 38.76
C ASN A 243 3.68 -10.25 37.31
N VAL A 244 3.30 -9.11 36.73
CA VAL A 244 3.65 -8.72 35.35
C VAL A 244 5.16 -8.52 35.21
N CYS A 245 5.80 -7.79 36.13
CA CYS A 245 7.25 -7.59 36.15
C CYS A 245 8.00 -8.93 36.19
N ARG A 246 7.61 -9.82 37.11
CA ARG A 246 8.23 -11.14 37.26
C ARG A 246 8.06 -11.97 35.99
N TRP A 247 6.89 -11.92 35.38
CA TRP A 247 6.63 -12.64 34.14
C TRP A 247 7.44 -12.06 32.97
N ALA A 248 7.48 -10.75 32.81
CA ALA A 248 8.21 -10.06 31.75
C ALA A 248 9.72 -10.31 31.86
N PHE A 249 10.28 -10.25 33.07
CA PHE A 249 11.68 -10.62 33.34
C PHE A 249 11.98 -12.06 32.91
N GLY A 250 11.05 -12.98 33.14
CA GLY A 250 11.17 -14.37 32.66
C GLY A 250 11.11 -14.53 31.14
N GLN A 251 10.64 -13.51 30.39
CA GLN A 251 10.63 -13.52 28.92
C GLN A 251 11.90 -12.90 28.30
N GLN A 252 12.68 -12.15 29.10
CA GLN A 252 13.85 -11.43 28.62
C GLN A 252 14.99 -12.40 28.27
N LYS A 253 15.64 -12.17 27.13
CA LYS A 253 16.88 -12.86 26.77
C LYS A 253 18.03 -12.19 27.50
N GLY A 254 18.83 -12.95 28.25
CA GLY A 254 19.95 -12.38 29.01
C GLY A 254 21.11 -11.86 28.15
N ASP A 255 21.21 -12.33 26.91
CA ASP A 255 22.18 -11.84 25.93
C ASP A 255 21.64 -10.58 25.23
N VAL A 256 22.38 -9.47 25.33
CA VAL A 256 22.00 -8.15 24.82
C VAL A 256 22.06 -8.11 23.29
N GLU A 257 22.91 -8.93 22.67
CA GLU A 257 23.05 -9.01 21.21
C GLU A 257 22.00 -9.95 20.57
N HIS A 258 21.14 -10.57 21.38
CA HIS A 258 20.09 -11.42 20.86
C HIS A 258 19.03 -10.57 20.15
N ALA A 259 18.61 -10.96 18.95
CA ALA A 259 17.59 -10.26 18.16
C ALA A 259 16.18 -10.18 18.82
N GLU A 260 16.02 -10.76 20.02
CA GLU A 260 14.77 -10.70 20.81
C GLU A 260 15.00 -10.08 22.21
N HIS A 261 16.21 -9.58 22.46
CA HIS A 261 16.51 -8.81 23.66
C HIS A 261 15.69 -7.52 23.63
N HIS A 262 15.13 -7.15 24.77
CA HIS A 262 14.37 -5.92 24.91
C HIS A 262 14.72 -5.28 26.24
N ASP A 263 14.85 -3.96 26.24
CA ASP A 263 15.15 -3.17 27.44
C ASP A 263 13.91 -2.97 28.30
N HIS A 264 12.73 -2.92 27.65
CA HIS A 264 11.47 -2.58 28.28
C HIS A 264 10.34 -3.49 27.78
N ALA A 265 9.39 -3.79 28.68
CA ALA A 265 8.20 -4.55 28.38
C ALA A 265 6.95 -3.74 28.74
N ILE A 266 6.00 -3.68 27.81
CA ILE A 266 4.71 -3.03 28.02
C ILE A 266 3.64 -4.11 28.10
N PHE A 267 2.89 -4.13 29.21
CA PHE A 267 1.79 -5.07 29.40
C PHE A 267 0.45 -4.37 29.24
N LEU A 268 -0.30 -4.76 28.21
CA LEU A 268 -1.63 -4.23 27.93
C LEU A 268 -2.69 -5.20 28.44
N THR A 269 -3.62 -4.71 29.27
CA THR A 269 -4.73 -5.51 29.78
C THR A 269 -6.01 -4.70 29.84
N ARG A 270 -7.12 -5.35 29.48
CA ARG A 270 -8.48 -4.81 29.65
C ARG A 270 -9.06 -5.13 31.03
N GLN A 271 -8.33 -5.86 31.88
CA GLN A 271 -8.79 -6.19 33.22
C GLN A 271 -8.55 -5.01 34.16
N GLY A 272 -9.60 -4.59 34.88
CA GLY A 272 -9.47 -3.58 35.93
C GLY A 272 -8.67 -4.12 37.11
N PHE A 273 -7.54 -3.49 37.41
CA PHE A 273 -6.66 -3.89 38.52
C PHE A 273 -6.74 -2.93 39.73
N GLY A 274 -7.47 -1.82 39.66
CA GLY A 274 -7.66 -0.86 40.76
C GLY A 274 -8.93 0.01 40.61
N PRO A 275 -9.24 0.86 41.61
CA PRO A 275 -10.40 1.76 41.56
C PRO A 275 -10.32 2.70 40.35
N THR A 276 -11.49 3.00 39.79
CA THR A 276 -11.76 3.59 38.46
C THR A 276 -11.08 4.94 38.16
N GLY A 277 -10.40 5.57 39.13
CA GLY A 277 -9.62 6.80 38.97
C GLY A 277 -8.14 6.61 38.64
N MET A 278 -7.59 5.38 38.69
CA MET A 278 -6.19 5.10 38.30
C MET A 278 -6.04 4.70 36.82
N GLN A 279 -7.06 4.91 35.98
CA GLN A 279 -7.04 4.44 34.59
C GLN A 279 -6.43 5.42 33.57
N VAL A 280 -6.07 6.65 33.98
CA VAL A 280 -5.50 7.67 33.07
C VAL A 280 -4.11 8.15 33.49
N GLU A 281 -3.57 7.76 34.65
CA GLU A 281 -2.30 8.31 35.13
C GLU A 281 -1.34 7.26 35.70
N ARG A 282 -1.14 6.19 34.92
CA ARG A 282 0.11 5.41 34.88
C ARG A 282 -0.02 4.38 33.76
N THR A 283 0.53 4.70 32.59
CA THR A 283 1.25 3.66 31.84
C THR A 283 2.15 2.99 32.88
N VAL A 284 1.91 1.72 33.17
CA VAL A 284 2.74 1.02 34.13
C VAL A 284 4.05 0.68 33.43
N SER A 285 4.92 1.68 33.34
CA SER A 285 6.32 1.52 33.00
C SER A 285 6.99 0.83 34.18
N ALA A 286 7.02 -0.49 34.14
CA ALA A 286 7.92 -1.25 34.98
C ALA A 286 9.36 -0.99 34.51
N PHE A 287 10.02 0.03 35.07
CA PHE A 287 11.48 0.13 35.02
C PHE A 287 12.06 -1.03 35.84
N VAL A 288 12.23 -2.20 35.23
CA VAL A 288 13.08 -3.24 35.80
C VAL A 288 14.50 -2.94 35.33
N GLY A 289 15.15 -2.05 36.08
CA GLY A 289 16.55 -1.72 35.87
C GLY A 289 17.11 -1.06 37.12
N MET A 290 17.62 -1.87 38.06
CA MET A 290 18.86 -1.55 38.77
C MET A 290 19.57 -2.85 39.11
N PRO A 291 20.85 -2.98 38.71
CA PRO A 291 21.89 -2.57 39.63
C PRO A 291 22.99 -1.72 38.96
N GLN A 292 23.28 -0.54 39.52
CA GLN A 292 24.57 -0.15 40.10
C GLN A 292 24.75 1.38 40.15
N GLN A 293 24.99 1.85 41.38
CA GLN A 293 25.85 2.96 41.79
C GLN A 293 26.19 4.04 40.75
N LEU A 294 25.59 5.21 40.91
CA LEU A 294 26.27 6.47 40.59
C LEU A 294 26.35 7.28 41.87
N SER A 295 27.56 7.29 42.45
CA SER A 295 27.94 8.19 43.53
C SER A 295 27.95 9.62 43.02
N PHE A 296 27.40 10.55 43.80
CA PHE A 296 27.62 11.97 43.59
C PHE A 296 29.08 12.33 43.92
N ALA A 297 29.78 12.86 42.92
CA ALA A 297 30.86 13.83 43.02
C ALA A 297 30.95 14.58 41.70
#